data_AF-A0A9E6JTB0-F1
#
_entry.id   AF-A0A9E6JTB0-F1
#
_cell.length_a   1.000
_cell.length_b   1.000
_cell.length_c   1.000
_cell.angle_alpha   90.00
_cell.angle_beta   90.00
_cell.angle_gamma   90.00
#
_symmetry.space_group_name_H-M   'P 1'
#
loop_
_entity.id
_entity.type
_entity.pdbx_description
1 polymer ?
#
loop_
_entity_poly.entity_id
_entity_poly.type
_entity_poly.pdbx_seq_one_letter_code
_entity_poly.pdbx_strand_id
1 'polypeptide(L)'
;MKRNVLLTSCLIAPLLLAGLEGQARDRASIRNGRYLVMIAGCNDCHTKGYAFTDGRTPESQWLKGDDLGWNGPWGTTYPVNLRLLAHSMSEREWMRTKYVKARPPMPWYALR
;
A
#
# COMPACT_ATOMS: atom_id res chain seq x y z
N MET A 1 56.07 27.27 6.99
CA MET A 1 54.74 27.77 6.61
C MET A 1 53.88 26.57 6.21
N LYS A 2 53.08 26.05 7.15
CA LYS A 2 52.19 24.91 6.93
C LYS A 2 50.77 25.43 7.01
N ARG A 3 49.94 25.21 5.99
CA ARG A 3 48.48 25.22 6.15
C ARG A 3 47.88 24.21 5.18
N ASN A 4 47.38 23.15 5.80
CA ASN A 4 46.75 21.99 5.22
C ASN A 4 45.45 22.42 4.52
N VAL A 5 45.35 22.16 3.21
CA VAL A 5 44.11 22.25 2.44
C VAL A 5 43.71 20.82 2.10
N LEU A 6 43.04 20.13 3.02
CA LEU A 6 42.50 18.77 2.78
C LEU A 6 41.50 18.40 3.90
N LEU A 7 40.42 19.17 4.11
CA LEU A 7 39.42 18.83 5.14
C LEU A 7 37.96 19.17 4.79
N THR A 8 37.64 19.50 3.53
CA THR A 8 36.25 19.82 3.12
C THR A 8 35.48 18.67 2.47
N SER A 9 36.07 17.48 2.31
CA SER A 9 35.41 16.34 1.65
C SER A 9 34.55 15.43 2.56
N CYS A 10 34.53 15.65 3.88
CA CYS A 10 33.98 14.67 4.83
C CYS A 10 32.47 14.79 5.15
N LEU A 11 31.79 15.86 4.71
CA LEU A 11 30.38 16.11 5.10
C LEU A 11 29.34 15.68 4.05
N ILE A 12 29.75 15.30 2.84
CA ILE A 12 28.83 14.88 1.77
C ILE A 12 28.55 13.35 1.84
N ALA A 13 29.53 12.56 2.29
CA ALA A 13 29.40 11.11 2.40
C ALA A 13 28.30 10.62 3.38
N PRO A 14 28.09 11.22 4.56
CA PRO A 14 27.05 10.77 5.49
C PRO A 14 25.62 11.02 4.98
N LEU A 15 25.40 12.14 4.27
CA LEU A 15 24.08 12.50 3.74
C LEU A 15 23.64 11.56 2.61
N LEU A 16 24.59 11.18 1.74
CA LEU A 16 24.36 10.21 0.67
C LEU A 16 24.02 8.83 1.24
N LEU A 17 24.76 8.35 2.25
CA LEU A 17 24.48 7.05 2.89
C LEU A 17 23.08 7.00 3.51
N ALA A 18 22.67 8.04 4.26
CA ALA A 18 21.35 8.09 4.87
C ALA A 18 20.21 8.06 3.84
N GLY A 19 20.38 8.72 2.69
CA GLY A 19 19.41 8.70 1.59
C GLY A 19 19.27 7.30 0.96
N LEU A 20 20.37 6.58 0.77
CA LEU A 20 20.36 5.21 0.26
C LEU A 20 19.67 4.24 1.22
N GLU A 21 19.92 4.36 2.53
CA GLU A 21 19.26 3.56 3.56
C GLU A 21 17.76 3.84 3.63
N GLY A 22 17.36 5.11 3.57
CA GLY A 22 15.95 5.50 3.49
C GLY A 22 15.26 4.85 2.29
N GLN A 23 15.86 4.95 1.10
CA GLN A 23 15.26 4.36 -0.09
C GLN A 23 15.25 2.82 -0.07
N ALA A 24 16.26 2.17 0.53
CA ALA A 24 16.25 0.73 0.72
C ALA A 24 15.12 0.28 1.66
N ARG A 25 14.89 1.03 2.75
CA ARG A 25 13.76 0.81 3.67
C ARG A 25 12.42 0.99 2.96
N ASP A 26 12.26 2.04 2.18
CA ASP A 26 11.02 2.30 1.41
C ASP A 26 10.74 1.18 0.41
N ARG A 27 11.76 0.73 -0.34
CA ARG A 27 11.63 -0.42 -1.25
C ARG A 27 11.22 -1.70 -0.52
N ALA A 28 11.79 -1.94 0.67
CA ALA A 28 11.41 -3.08 1.50
C ALA A 28 9.96 -2.98 1.99
N SER A 29 9.54 -1.80 2.46
CA SER A 29 8.14 -1.54 2.88
C SER A 29 7.16 -1.73 1.74
N ILE A 30 7.45 -1.21 0.55
CA ILE A 30 6.60 -1.38 -0.64
C ILE A 30 6.50 -2.86 -1.04
N ARG A 31 7.61 -3.61 -0.99
CA ARG A 31 7.61 -5.06 -1.25
C ARG A 31 6.74 -5.81 -0.24
N ASN A 32 6.85 -5.47 1.05
CA ASN A 32 6.05 -6.08 2.10
C ASN A 32 4.56 -5.73 1.95
N GLY A 33 4.23 -4.48 1.63
CA GLY A 33 2.86 -4.06 1.34
C GLY A 33 2.25 -4.83 0.16
N ARG A 34 3.01 -5.00 -0.93
CA ARG A 34 2.61 -5.84 -2.07
C ARG A 34 2.35 -7.28 -1.65
N TYR A 35 3.22 -7.86 -0.83
CA TYR A 35 3.02 -9.20 -0.30
C TYR A 35 1.73 -9.33 0.51
N LEU A 36 1.48 -8.39 1.43
CA LEU A 36 0.26 -8.35 2.24
C LEU A 36 -1.01 -8.26 1.38
N VAL A 37 -1.01 -7.40 0.36
CA VAL A 37 -2.13 -7.25 -0.58
C VAL A 37 -2.48 -8.56 -1.28
N MET A 38 -1.47 -9.36 -1.64
CA MET A 38 -1.69 -10.66 -2.29
C MET A 38 -2.22 -11.70 -1.30
N ILE A 39 -1.53 -11.89 -0.16
CA ILE A 39 -1.84 -13.00 0.76
C ILE A 39 -3.07 -12.75 1.62
N ALA A 40 -3.45 -11.48 1.85
CA ALA A 40 -4.67 -11.13 2.57
C ALA A 40 -5.90 -11.06 1.66
N GLY A 41 -5.79 -11.39 0.37
CA GLY A 41 -6.91 -11.43 -0.57
C GLY A 41 -7.51 -10.05 -0.90
N CYS A 42 -6.77 -8.95 -0.71
CA CYS A 42 -7.32 -7.61 -0.96
C CYS A 42 -7.73 -7.43 -2.42
N ASN A 43 -6.95 -8.00 -3.35
CA ASN A 43 -7.21 -7.93 -4.77
C ASN A 43 -8.48 -8.66 -5.21
N ASP A 44 -8.90 -9.71 -4.49
CA ASP A 44 -10.05 -10.54 -4.89
C ASP A 44 -11.34 -9.73 -4.99
N CYS A 45 -11.46 -8.67 -4.18
CA CYS A 45 -12.56 -7.72 -4.24
C CYS A 45 -12.12 -6.35 -4.79
N HIS A 46 -10.95 -5.83 -4.42
CA HIS A 46 -10.56 -4.46 -4.76
C HIS A 46 -9.79 -4.33 -6.08
N THR A 47 -9.75 -5.37 -6.92
CA THR A 47 -9.13 -5.32 -8.24
C THR A 47 -10.06 -5.96 -9.27
N LYS A 48 -10.56 -5.13 -10.18
CA LYS A 48 -11.41 -5.60 -11.28
C LYS A 48 -10.80 -6.78 -12.02
N GLY A 49 -11.56 -7.87 -12.10
CA GLY A 49 -11.19 -9.07 -12.85
C GLY A 49 -10.11 -9.94 -12.21
N TYR A 50 -9.67 -9.67 -10.97
CA TYR A 50 -8.54 -10.39 -10.37
C TYR A 50 -8.80 -11.89 -10.22
N ALA A 51 -9.94 -12.27 -9.65
CA ALA A 51 -10.31 -13.68 -9.50
C ALA A 51 -10.48 -14.39 -10.87
N PHE A 52 -11.09 -13.71 -11.85
CA PHE A 52 -11.29 -14.27 -13.20
C PHE A 52 -10.01 -14.50 -14.00
N THR A 53 -8.91 -13.87 -13.60
CA THR A 53 -7.60 -14.01 -14.25
C THR A 53 -6.64 -14.88 -13.44
N ASP A 54 -7.11 -15.54 -12.38
CA ASP A 54 -6.27 -16.27 -11.41
C ASP A 54 -5.14 -15.39 -10.85
N GLY A 55 -5.43 -14.11 -10.59
CA GLY A 55 -4.47 -13.14 -10.08
C GLY A 55 -3.44 -12.61 -11.09
N ARG A 56 -3.61 -12.93 -12.39
CA ARG A 56 -2.69 -12.46 -13.45
C ARG A 56 -2.93 -11.01 -13.91
N THR A 57 -3.88 -10.30 -13.29
CA THR A 57 -4.09 -8.87 -13.52
C THR A 57 -2.79 -8.07 -13.24
N PRO A 58 -2.36 -7.18 -14.16
CA PRO A 58 -1.17 -6.35 -13.95
C PRO A 58 -1.25 -5.50 -12.68
N GLU A 59 -0.13 -5.35 -11.96
CA GLU A 59 -0.08 -4.59 -10.70
C GLU A 59 -0.59 -3.16 -10.84
N SER A 60 -0.39 -2.53 -12.00
CA SER A 60 -0.87 -1.17 -12.29
C SER A 60 -2.40 -1.03 -12.19
N GLN A 61 -3.14 -2.14 -12.23
CA GLN A 61 -4.59 -2.22 -12.08
C GLN A 61 -5.03 -2.62 -10.67
N TRP A 62 -4.13 -3.07 -9.81
CA TRP A 62 -4.48 -3.52 -8.46
C TRP A 62 -5.12 -2.39 -7.65
N LEU A 63 -6.03 -2.78 -6.74
CA LEU A 63 -6.62 -1.96 -5.70
C LEU A 63 -7.48 -0.78 -6.20
N LYS A 64 -7.91 -0.81 -7.46
CA LYS A 64 -8.74 0.23 -8.08
C LYS A 64 -10.24 0.09 -7.80
N GLY A 65 -10.65 -0.93 -7.07
CA GLY A 65 -12.04 -1.30 -6.86
C GLY A 65 -12.56 -2.20 -7.97
N ASP A 66 -13.87 -2.44 -7.94
CA ASP A 66 -14.59 -3.25 -8.93
C ASP A 66 -16.02 -2.72 -9.11
N ASP A 67 -16.61 -2.98 -10.27
CA ASP A 67 -18.03 -2.75 -10.56
C ASP A 67 -18.91 -3.97 -10.24
N LEU A 68 -18.31 -5.08 -9.80
CA LEU A 68 -19.04 -6.22 -9.25
C LEU A 68 -19.76 -5.84 -7.94
N GLY A 69 -21.10 -5.82 -7.99
CA GLY A 69 -21.96 -5.53 -6.84
C GLY A 69 -22.34 -6.79 -6.05
N TRP A 70 -22.16 -6.75 -4.73
CA TRP A 70 -22.55 -7.81 -3.81
C TRP A 70 -23.90 -7.50 -3.18
N ASN A 71 -24.90 -8.32 -3.46
CA ASN A 71 -26.29 -8.09 -3.05
C ASN A 71 -26.64 -8.90 -1.79
N GLY A 72 -27.33 -8.26 -0.86
CA GLY A 72 -27.95 -8.92 0.30
C GLY A 72 -29.02 -8.05 0.95
N PRO A 73 -29.59 -8.46 2.10
CA PRO A 73 -30.61 -7.69 2.82
C PRO A 73 -30.17 -6.27 3.25
N TRP A 74 -28.87 -5.97 3.19
CA TRP A 74 -28.29 -4.65 3.45
C TRP A 74 -28.19 -3.76 2.19
N GLY A 75 -28.71 -4.21 1.05
CA GLY A 75 -28.55 -3.58 -0.26
C GLY A 75 -27.34 -4.13 -1.02
N THR A 76 -26.86 -3.34 -1.99
CA THR A 76 -25.70 -3.69 -2.83
C THR A 76 -24.46 -2.96 -2.33
N THR A 77 -23.35 -3.68 -2.21
CA THR A 77 -22.03 -3.11 -1.88
C THR A 77 -21.07 -3.28 -3.04
N TYR A 78 -20.25 -2.26 -3.29
CA TYR A 78 -19.22 -2.28 -4.31
C TYR A 78 -17.84 -2.11 -3.67
N PRO A 79 -16.82 -2.86 -4.10
CA PRO A 79 -15.45 -2.68 -3.61
C PRO A 79 -14.91 -1.29 -3.98
N VAL A 80 -14.47 -0.53 -2.97
CA VAL A 80 -13.93 0.81 -3.18
C VAL A 80 -12.54 0.79 -3.82
N ASN A 81 -12.14 1.90 -4.43
CA ASN A 81 -10.77 2.12 -4.84
C ASN A 81 -9.87 2.43 -3.62
N LEU A 82 -9.10 1.43 -3.17
CA LEU A 82 -8.25 1.57 -1.99
C LEU A 82 -7.08 2.54 -2.22
N ARG A 83 -6.66 2.75 -3.47
CA ARG A 83 -5.61 3.74 -3.79
C ARG A 83 -6.11 5.16 -3.55
N LEU A 84 -7.33 5.47 -3.99
CA LEU A 84 -7.94 6.78 -3.74
C LEU A 84 -8.28 6.96 -2.26
N LEU A 85 -8.78 5.90 -1.60
CA LEU A 85 -9.07 5.94 -0.16
C LEU A 85 -7.82 6.27 0.65
N ALA A 86 -6.72 5.54 0.43
CA ALA A 86 -5.46 5.79 1.12
C ALA A 86 -4.90 7.19 0.81
N HIS A 87 -5.06 7.68 -0.43
CA HIS A 87 -4.62 9.02 -0.81
C HIS A 87 -5.41 10.14 -0.12
N SER A 88 -6.68 9.90 0.22
CA SER A 88 -7.54 10.86 0.91
C SER A 88 -7.30 10.99 2.43
N MET A 89 -6.35 10.25 2.98
CA MET A 89 -6.15 10.11 4.44
C MET A 89 -4.70 10.34 4.83
N SER A 90 -4.48 10.89 6.02
CA SER A 90 -3.17 10.77 6.68
C SER A 90 -2.89 9.32 7.07
N GLU A 91 -1.62 8.98 7.30
CA GLU A 91 -1.22 7.65 7.78
C GLU A 91 -1.95 7.28 9.08
N ARG A 92 -2.14 8.24 9.99
CA ARG A 92 -2.83 8.00 11.26
C ARG A 92 -4.30 7.63 11.03
N GLU A 93 -4.99 8.32 10.12
CA GLU A 93 -6.37 8.01 9.75
C GLU A 93 -6.46 6.66 9.04
N TRP A 94 -5.53 6.39 8.12
CA TRP A 94 -5.40 5.09 7.46
C TRP A 94 -5.28 3.95 8.47
N MET A 95 -4.43 4.08 9.48
CA MET A 95 -4.27 3.06 10.52
C MET A 95 -5.53 2.82 11.36
N ARG A 96 -6.48 3.76 11.40
CA ARG A 96 -7.77 3.56 12.06
C ARG A 96 -8.73 2.72 11.24
N THR A 97 -8.54 2.61 9.93
CA THR A 97 -9.42 1.82 9.04
C THR A 97 -9.46 0.35 9.42
N LYS A 98 -8.40 -0.19 10.05
CA LYS A 98 -8.36 -1.58 10.53
C LYS A 98 -9.44 -1.95 11.55
N TYR A 99 -10.07 -0.95 12.18
CA TYR A 99 -11.14 -1.14 13.14
C TYR A 99 -12.55 -0.93 12.54
N VAL A 100 -12.64 -0.49 11.29
CA VAL A 100 -13.91 -0.21 10.62
C VAL A 100 -14.61 -1.52 10.28
N LYS A 101 -15.88 -1.65 10.68
CA LYS A 101 -16.75 -2.75 10.25
C LYS A 101 -17.36 -2.40 8.89
N ALA A 102 -16.76 -2.91 7.82
CA ALA A 102 -17.31 -2.79 6.48
C ALA A 102 -18.56 -3.68 6.30
N ARG A 103 -19.43 -3.30 5.37
CA ARG A 103 -20.54 -4.17 4.95
C ARG A 103 -19.99 -5.42 4.23
N PRO A 104 -20.70 -6.55 4.24
CA PRO A 104 -20.28 -7.75 3.51
C PRO A 104 -20.06 -7.48 2.01
N PRO A 105 -19.18 -8.23 1.32
CA PRO A 105 -18.47 -9.43 1.81
C PRO A 105 -17.11 -9.12 2.48
N MET A 106 -16.74 -7.85 2.64
CA MET A 106 -15.40 -7.48 3.11
C MET A 106 -15.07 -8.14 4.46
N PRO A 107 -14.01 -8.97 4.55
CA PRO A 107 -13.64 -9.69 5.78
C PRO A 107 -12.88 -8.77 6.75
N TRP A 108 -13.51 -7.67 7.18
CA TRP A 108 -12.89 -6.63 8.02
C TRP A 108 -12.27 -7.18 9.32
N TYR A 109 -12.74 -8.31 9.82
CA TYR A 109 -12.20 -8.97 11.01
C TYR A 109 -10.78 -9.51 10.82
N ALA A 110 -10.36 -9.79 9.58
CA ALA A 110 -9.03 -10.28 9.25
C ALA A 110 -7.93 -9.19 9.31
N LEU A 111 -8.30 -7.92 9.45
CA LEU A 111 -7.38 -6.78 9.48
C LEU A 111 -6.99 -6.32 10.90
N ARG A 112 -7.45 -7.02 11.94
CA ARG A 112 -7.32 -6.57 13.35
C ARG A 112 -5.95 -6.81 13.96
#